data_AF-A0AA38KG63-F1
#
_entry.id   AF-A0AA38KG63-F1
#
_cell.length_a   1.000
_cell.length_b   1.000
_cell.length_c   1.000
_cell.angle_alpha   90.00
_cell.angle_beta   90.00
_cell.angle_gamma   90.00
#
_symmetry.space_group_name_H-M   'P 1'
#
loop_
_entity.id
_entity.type
_entity.pdbx_description
1 polymer ?
#
loop_
_entity_poly.entity_id
_entity_poly.type
_entity_poly.pdbx_seq_one_letter_code
_entity_poly.pdbx_strand_id
1 'polypeptide(L)'
;MFGLLASSSRSFHHCSATFLPALTRSFVNRALTKPIPPTNETITTPNDFLKSIGRSMETKMTSAPESWDDFWRTSGLDLRKAGLSVRDRRYTLWCMSKFRRGIAVGEFAHEPKPQKTVRGWGPSVQNGKRIRSKRPKNEKRK
;
A
#
# COMPACT_ATOMS: atom_id res chain seq x y z
N MET A 1 -33.68 -39.57 66.35
CA MET A 1 -32.46 -39.29 65.57
C MET A 1 -32.63 -37.92 64.92
N PHE A 2 -31.99 -36.88 65.47
CA PHE A 2 -32.03 -35.53 64.90
C PHE A 2 -30.74 -35.31 64.09
N GLY A 3 -30.88 -35.13 62.78
CA GLY A 3 -29.77 -34.79 61.89
C GLY A 3 -29.66 -33.28 61.72
N LEU A 4 -28.55 -32.70 62.18
CA LEU A 4 -28.13 -31.33 61.90
C LEU A 4 -27.41 -31.28 60.54
N LEU A 5 -27.96 -30.57 59.56
CA LEU A 5 -27.27 -30.18 58.33
C LEU A 5 -26.62 -28.80 58.56
N ALA A 6 -25.29 -28.77 58.68
CA ALA A 6 -24.52 -27.54 58.70
C ALA A 6 -24.38 -26.99 57.26
N SER A 7 -25.06 -25.87 56.97
CA SER A 7 -24.89 -25.15 55.71
C SER A 7 -23.67 -24.24 55.80
N SER A 8 -22.59 -24.59 55.10
CA SER A 8 -21.37 -23.77 54.99
C SER A 8 -21.57 -22.71 53.91
N SER A 9 -21.87 -21.48 54.33
CA SER A 9 -21.89 -20.31 53.44
C SER A 9 -20.46 -19.82 53.21
N ARG A 10 -19.89 -20.11 52.05
CA ARG A 10 -18.64 -19.47 51.58
C ARG A 10 -18.99 -18.16 50.90
N SER A 11 -18.84 -17.06 51.65
CA SER A 11 -18.85 -15.71 51.08
C SER A 11 -17.60 -15.52 50.22
N PHE A 12 -17.76 -15.58 48.89
CA PHE A 12 -16.76 -15.08 47.97
C PHE A 12 -16.85 -13.56 47.92
N HIS A 13 -15.92 -12.90 48.61
CA HIS A 13 -15.68 -11.47 48.44
C HIS A 13 -15.33 -11.21 46.98
N HIS A 14 -16.21 -10.51 46.28
CA HIS A 14 -15.95 -10.04 44.93
C HIS A 14 -14.83 -9.00 45.01
N CYS A 15 -13.64 -9.35 44.53
CA CYS A 15 -12.59 -8.39 44.25
C CYS A 15 -13.16 -7.35 43.30
N SER A 16 -13.36 -6.12 43.79
CA SER A 16 -13.62 -4.96 42.94
C SER A 16 -12.41 -4.76 42.03
N ALA A 17 -12.53 -5.24 40.80
CA ALA A 17 -11.62 -4.88 39.73
C ALA A 17 -11.77 -3.38 39.50
N THR A 18 -10.75 -2.62 39.87
CA THR A 18 -10.61 -1.22 39.48
C THR A 18 -10.64 -1.15 37.95
N PHE A 19 -11.72 -0.60 37.40
CA PHE A 19 -11.84 -0.28 35.98
C PHE A 19 -10.84 0.83 35.62
N LEU A 20 -9.60 0.44 35.29
CA LEU A 20 -8.70 1.35 34.61
C LEU A 20 -9.28 1.61 33.21
N PRO A 21 -9.42 2.88 32.78
CA PRO A 21 -9.90 3.18 31.43
C PRO A 21 -8.93 2.56 30.43
N ALA A 22 -9.46 1.67 29.59
CA ALA A 22 -8.69 1.13 28.48
C ALA A 22 -8.35 2.28 27.53
N LEU A 23 -7.07 2.65 27.44
CA LEU A 23 -6.56 3.64 26.50
C LEU A 23 -6.56 3.05 25.08
N THR A 24 -7.72 2.67 24.56
CA THR A 24 -7.89 2.19 23.19
C THR A 24 -8.01 3.38 22.26
N ARG A 25 -6.91 3.67 21.53
CA ARG A 25 -6.92 4.69 20.48
C ARG A 25 -7.77 4.21 19.31
N SER A 26 -8.89 4.87 19.04
CA SER A 26 -9.68 4.62 17.84
C SER A 26 -8.96 5.14 16.59
N PHE A 27 -8.95 4.34 15.53
CA PHE A 27 -8.40 4.75 14.24
C PHE A 27 -9.50 5.40 13.41
N VAL A 28 -9.47 6.74 13.28
CA VAL A 28 -10.43 7.47 12.45
C VAL A 28 -9.99 7.42 10.99
N ASN A 29 -10.84 6.89 10.11
CA ASN A 29 -10.60 6.90 8.67
C ASN A 29 -10.76 8.31 8.11
N ARG A 30 -9.66 9.06 8.03
CA ARG A 30 -9.61 10.42 7.47
C ARG A 30 -9.81 10.47 5.94
N ALA A 31 -10.02 9.35 5.24
CA ALA A 31 -10.18 9.39 3.79
C ALA A 31 -11.47 10.14 3.36
N LEU A 32 -12.58 9.89 4.06
CA LEU A 32 -13.89 10.48 3.76
C LEU A 32 -13.96 11.99 4.03
N THR A 33 -13.12 12.50 4.92
CA THR A 33 -13.09 13.91 5.32
C THR A 33 -12.11 14.76 4.52
N LYS A 34 -11.31 14.14 3.64
CA LYS A 34 -10.38 14.89 2.79
C LYS A 34 -11.15 15.60 1.69
N PRO A 35 -10.80 16.87 1.37
CA PRO A 35 -11.38 17.54 0.23
C PRO A 35 -11.07 16.77 -1.06
N ILE A 36 -12.05 16.79 -1.96
CA ILE A 36 -11.89 16.29 -3.31
C ILE A 36 -11.16 17.38 -4.09
N PRO A 37 -10.04 17.05 -4.76
CA PRO A 37 -9.33 18.02 -5.57
C PRO A 37 -10.17 18.37 -6.80
N PRO A 38 -10.16 19.63 -7.26
CA PRO A 38 -10.78 19.99 -8.52
C PRO A 38 -10.11 19.25 -9.68
N THR A 39 -10.88 19.01 -10.74
CA THR A 39 -10.34 18.50 -12.01
C THR A 39 -9.46 19.56 -12.65
N ASN A 40 -8.38 19.14 -13.30
CA ASN A 40 -7.52 20.02 -14.09
C ASN A 40 -7.81 19.84 -15.58
N GLU A 41 -7.39 20.78 -16.43
CA GLU A 41 -7.60 20.70 -17.90
C GLU A 41 -7.04 19.39 -18.51
N THR A 42 -5.97 18.85 -17.93
CA THR A 42 -5.31 17.62 -18.42
C THR A 42 -5.82 16.34 -17.77
N ILE A 43 -6.46 16.42 -16.59
CA ILE A 43 -6.88 15.25 -15.81
C ILE A 43 -8.30 15.48 -15.33
N THR A 44 -9.24 14.98 -16.12
CA THR A 44 -10.68 15.11 -15.86
C THR A 44 -11.26 13.82 -15.33
N THR A 45 -10.81 12.66 -15.84
CA THR A 45 -11.35 11.36 -15.44
C THR A 45 -10.41 10.61 -14.49
N PRO A 46 -10.94 9.69 -13.65
CA PRO A 46 -10.11 8.78 -12.85
C PRO A 46 -9.13 7.98 -13.72
N ASN A 47 -9.55 7.58 -14.92
CA ASN A 47 -8.71 6.84 -15.86
C ASN A 47 -7.50 7.67 -16.34
N ASP A 48 -7.71 8.95 -16.66
CA ASP A 48 -6.63 9.87 -17.03
C ASP A 48 -5.63 10.04 -15.89
N PHE A 49 -6.14 10.13 -14.64
CA PHE A 49 -5.28 10.18 -13.47
C PHE A 49 -4.42 8.91 -13.36
N LEU A 50 -5.03 7.72 -13.48
CA LEU A 50 -4.31 6.45 -13.40
C LEU A 50 -3.27 6.27 -14.51
N LYS A 51 -3.57 6.75 -15.74
CA LYS A 51 -2.59 6.78 -16.84
C LYS A 51 -1.44 7.73 -16.54
N SER A 52 -1.73 8.93 -16.02
CA SER A 52 -0.72 9.97 -15.76
C SER A 52 0.30 9.57 -14.69
N ILE A 53 -0.11 8.79 -13.67
CA ILE A 53 0.80 8.30 -12.63
C ILE A 53 1.66 7.11 -13.09
N GLY A 54 1.36 6.52 -14.24
CA GLY A 54 2.10 5.43 -14.87
C GLY A 54 2.02 4.09 -14.14
N ARG A 55 3.03 3.23 -14.32
CA ARG A 55 3.12 1.85 -13.79
C ARG A 55 1.99 0.90 -14.20
N SER A 56 1.34 1.22 -15.33
CA SER A 56 0.20 0.48 -15.86
C SER A 56 -0.91 0.34 -14.82
N MET A 57 -1.20 1.42 -14.08
CA MET A 57 -2.20 1.42 -13.02
C MET A 57 -3.62 1.33 -13.56
N GLU A 58 -3.84 1.86 -14.76
CA GLU A 58 -5.09 1.79 -15.52
C GLU A 58 -5.50 0.36 -15.86
N THR A 59 -4.54 -0.54 -16.11
CA THR A 59 -4.83 -1.94 -16.44
C THR A 59 -4.94 -2.85 -15.21
N LYS A 60 -4.29 -2.47 -14.10
CA LYS A 60 -4.27 -3.27 -12.87
C LYS A 60 -5.53 -3.12 -12.02
N MET A 61 -6.32 -2.06 -12.24
CA MET A 61 -7.54 -1.82 -11.48
C MET A 61 -8.72 -2.44 -12.21
N THR A 62 -9.22 -3.59 -11.74
CA THR A 62 -10.29 -4.34 -12.40
C THR A 62 -11.65 -3.63 -12.31
N SER A 63 -11.90 -2.94 -11.19
CA SER A 63 -13.14 -2.19 -10.96
C SER A 63 -12.79 -0.75 -10.58
N ALA A 64 -12.38 0.04 -11.57
CA ALA A 64 -12.21 1.48 -11.38
C ALA A 64 -13.60 2.16 -11.30
N PRO A 65 -13.83 3.07 -10.34
CA PRO A 65 -15.01 3.92 -10.38
C PRO A 65 -14.87 4.96 -11.49
N GLU A 66 -15.92 5.13 -12.29
CA GLU A 66 -15.96 6.12 -13.39
C GLU A 66 -16.15 7.54 -12.86
N SER A 67 -16.79 7.69 -11.69
CA SER A 67 -17.04 8.97 -11.04
C SER A 67 -15.79 9.51 -10.36
N TRP A 68 -15.44 10.78 -10.66
CA TRP A 68 -14.32 11.50 -10.06
C TRP A 68 -14.44 11.53 -8.52
N ASP A 69 -15.61 11.90 -8.02
CA ASP A 69 -15.84 12.04 -6.58
C ASP A 69 -15.68 10.71 -5.84
N ASP A 70 -16.23 9.63 -6.42
CA ASP A 70 -16.14 8.29 -5.82
C ASP A 70 -14.70 7.79 -5.82
N PHE A 71 -13.96 8.04 -6.91
CA PHE A 71 -12.54 7.72 -6.99
C PHE A 71 -11.76 8.36 -5.84
N TRP A 72 -11.98 9.65 -5.57
CA TRP A 72 -11.27 10.37 -4.50
C TRP A 72 -11.70 9.98 -3.08
N ARG A 73 -12.87 9.37 -2.93
CA ARG A 73 -13.37 8.80 -1.67
C ARG A 73 -12.88 7.38 -1.41
N THR A 74 -12.29 6.70 -2.40
CA THR A 74 -11.79 5.33 -2.21
C THR A 74 -10.75 5.22 -1.09
N SER A 75 -10.87 4.15 -0.31
CA SER A 75 -9.92 3.78 0.72
C SER A 75 -9.01 2.62 0.28
N GLY A 76 -7.95 2.34 1.04
CA GLY A 76 -7.08 1.20 0.76
C GLY A 76 -7.76 -0.17 0.85
N LEU A 77 -8.92 -0.26 1.51
CA LEU A 77 -9.77 -1.45 1.52
C LEU A 77 -10.57 -1.57 0.23
N ASP A 78 -11.09 -0.46 -0.28
CA ASP A 78 -11.84 -0.43 -1.54
C ASP A 78 -10.92 -0.76 -2.72
N LEU A 79 -9.71 -0.19 -2.73
CA LEU A 79 -8.69 -0.54 -3.71
C LEU A 79 -8.25 -2.02 -3.62
N ARG A 80 -8.34 -2.64 -2.43
CA ARG A 80 -8.06 -4.08 -2.27
C ARG A 80 -9.16 -4.92 -2.91
N LYS A 81 -10.42 -4.53 -2.68
CA LYS A 81 -11.59 -5.17 -3.30
C LYS A 81 -11.55 -5.02 -4.82
N ALA A 82 -11.04 -3.89 -5.32
CA ALA A 82 -10.79 -3.65 -6.75
C ALA A 82 -9.60 -4.43 -7.35
N GLY A 83 -8.97 -5.34 -6.59
CA GLY A 83 -7.93 -6.25 -7.08
C GLY A 83 -6.48 -5.73 -7.00
N LEU A 84 -6.23 -4.53 -6.49
CA LEU A 84 -4.88 -3.97 -6.48
C LEU A 84 -3.95 -4.62 -5.42
N SER A 85 -2.72 -4.91 -5.85
CA SER A 85 -1.66 -5.40 -4.98
C SER A 85 -1.32 -4.39 -3.87
N VAL A 86 -0.70 -4.85 -2.77
CA VAL A 86 -0.35 -3.97 -1.64
C VAL A 86 0.54 -2.79 -2.09
N ARG A 87 1.49 -3.03 -3.00
CA ARG A 87 2.42 -2.00 -3.48
C ARG A 87 1.70 -0.96 -4.32
N ASP A 88 0.86 -1.41 -5.24
CA ASP A 88 0.11 -0.54 -6.14
C ASP A 88 -0.88 0.33 -5.35
N ARG A 89 -1.60 -0.25 -4.37
CA ARG A 89 -2.50 0.51 -3.48
C ARG A 89 -1.79 1.64 -2.74
N ARG A 90 -0.62 1.35 -2.14
CA ARG A 90 0.17 2.36 -1.43
C ARG A 90 0.66 3.45 -2.38
N TYR A 91 1.04 3.08 -3.60
CA TYR A 91 1.44 4.03 -4.63
C TYR A 91 0.29 4.95 -5.04
N THR A 92 -0.88 4.40 -5.40
CA THR A 92 -2.06 5.17 -5.78
C THR A 92 -2.45 6.15 -4.68
N LEU A 93 -2.56 5.71 -3.44
CA LEU A 93 -2.94 6.58 -2.32
C LEU A 93 -1.91 7.69 -2.04
N TRP A 94 -0.62 7.40 -2.25
CA TRP A 94 0.43 8.41 -2.14
C TRP A 94 0.34 9.45 -3.27
N CYS A 95 0.15 9.02 -4.51
CA CYS A 95 -0.08 9.90 -5.66
C CYS A 95 -1.31 10.78 -5.45
N MET A 96 -2.42 10.20 -4.98
CA MET A 96 -3.64 10.95 -4.63
C MET A 96 -3.35 12.00 -3.54
N SER A 97 -2.56 11.65 -2.53
CA SER A 97 -2.15 12.59 -1.47
C SER A 97 -1.32 13.75 -2.02
N LYS A 98 -0.44 13.48 -2.99
CA LYS A 98 0.39 14.50 -3.65
C LYS A 98 -0.44 15.43 -4.55
N PHE A 99 -1.34 14.85 -5.34
CA PHE A 99 -2.25 15.61 -6.19
C PHE A 99 -3.17 16.53 -5.39
N ARG A 100 -3.70 16.05 -4.26
CA ARG A 100 -4.48 16.88 -3.31
C ARG A 100 -3.72 18.08 -2.76
N ARG A 101 -2.38 18.05 -2.77
CA ARG A 101 -1.53 19.16 -2.33
C ARG A 101 -1.19 20.13 -3.48
N GLY A 102 -1.73 19.92 -4.67
CA GLY A 102 -1.45 20.75 -5.84
C GLY A 102 -0.09 20.48 -6.49
N ILE A 103 0.58 19.37 -6.15
CA ILE A 103 1.85 18.99 -6.77
C ILE A 103 1.54 18.37 -8.15
N ALA A 104 2.21 18.84 -9.20
CA ALA A 104 2.00 18.35 -10.56
C ALA A 104 2.38 16.87 -10.68
N VAL A 105 1.62 16.09 -11.45
CA VAL A 105 1.81 14.63 -11.56
C VAL A 105 3.20 14.26 -12.10
N GLY A 106 3.68 15.01 -13.09
CA GLY A 106 5.01 14.78 -13.69
C GLY A 106 6.18 14.92 -12.72
N GLU A 107 6.01 15.62 -11.59
CA GLU A 107 7.07 15.80 -10.60
C GLU A 107 7.26 14.55 -9.73
N PHE A 108 6.18 13.84 -9.41
CA PHE A 108 6.22 12.70 -8.48
C PHE A 108 5.96 11.34 -9.14
N ALA A 109 5.36 11.33 -10.33
CA ALA A 109 5.10 10.11 -11.08
C ALA A 109 6.42 9.59 -11.64
N HIS A 110 6.75 8.35 -11.30
CA HIS A 110 7.95 7.70 -11.80
C HIS A 110 7.60 6.34 -12.36
N GLU A 111 8.09 6.11 -13.57
CA GLU A 111 8.02 4.82 -14.24
C GLU A 111 8.61 3.70 -13.37
N PRO A 112 8.09 2.47 -13.50
CA PRO A 112 8.65 1.35 -12.79
C PRO A 112 10.10 1.16 -13.25
N LYS A 113 11.02 1.01 -12.29
CA LYS A 113 12.42 0.70 -12.61
C LYS A 113 12.45 -0.54 -13.51
N PRO A 114 13.21 -0.52 -14.62
CA PRO A 114 13.29 -1.66 -15.51
C PRO A 114 13.77 -2.88 -14.74
N GLN A 115 13.29 -4.06 -15.13
CA GLN A 115 13.74 -5.28 -14.49
C GLN A 115 15.24 -5.44 -14.67
N LYS A 116 15.93 -5.79 -13.59
CA LYS A 116 17.36 -6.07 -13.65
C LYS A 116 17.58 -7.28 -14.58
N THR A 117 18.28 -7.05 -15.68
CA THR A 117 18.68 -8.11 -16.63
C THR A 117 19.55 -9.16 -15.95
N VAL A 118 20.45 -8.73 -15.06
CA VAL A 118 21.31 -9.63 -14.28
C VAL A 118 21.04 -9.43 -12.78
N ARG A 119 20.74 -10.52 -12.08
CA ARG A 119 20.62 -10.56 -10.61
C ARG A 119 21.83 -11.35 -10.06
N GLY A 120 22.78 -10.71 -9.38
CA GLY A 120 24.00 -11.37 -8.87
C GLY A 120 25.08 -10.46 -8.25
N TRP A 121 26.13 -11.08 -7.70
CA TRP A 121 27.26 -10.49 -6.94
C TRP A 121 28.33 -9.80 -7.82
N GLY A 122 27.90 -8.94 -8.75
CA GLY A 122 28.80 -8.16 -9.60
C GLY A 122 29.27 -8.88 -10.88
N PRO A 123 30.25 -8.29 -11.61
CA PRO A 123 30.60 -8.68 -12.98
C PRO A 123 31.03 -10.14 -13.15
N SER A 124 31.41 -10.80 -12.04
CA SER A 124 31.94 -12.17 -12.09
C SER A 124 30.90 -13.20 -12.51
N VAL A 125 29.59 -12.97 -12.34
CA VAL A 125 28.55 -13.94 -12.74
C VAL A 125 27.37 -13.22 -13.38
N GLN A 126 27.16 -13.43 -14.69
CA GLN A 126 26.00 -12.92 -15.43
C GLN A 126 25.30 -14.09 -16.16
N ASN A 127 23.96 -14.12 -16.15
CA ASN A 127 23.17 -15.16 -16.84
C ASN A 127 23.57 -16.61 -16.51
N GLY A 128 23.89 -16.89 -15.24
CA GLY A 128 24.31 -18.22 -14.79
C GLY A 128 25.73 -18.63 -15.22
N LYS A 129 26.47 -17.77 -15.93
CA LYS A 129 27.84 -18.01 -16.38
C LYS A 129 28.81 -17.13 -15.60
N ARG A 130 29.89 -17.72 -15.08
CA ARG A 130 30.96 -16.98 -14.44
C ARG A 130 31.81 -16.29 -15.51
N ILE A 131 31.73 -14.97 -15.61
CA ILE A 131 32.62 -14.17 -16.45
C ILE A 131 33.95 -14.06 -15.70
N ARG A 132 34.96 -14.83 -16.13
CA ARG A 132 36.35 -14.47 -15.84
C ARG A 132 36.70 -13.31 -16.75
N SER A 133 37.31 -12.26 -16.21
CA SER A 133 37.90 -11.17 -16.98
C SER A 133 38.69 -11.77 -18.14
N LYS A 134 38.17 -11.65 -19.36
CA LYS A 134 38.94 -12.06 -20.55
C LYS A 134 40.10 -11.08 -20.61
N ARG A 135 41.33 -11.55 -20.35
CA ARG A 135 42.49 -10.89 -20.96
C ARG A 135 42.19 -10.87 -22.46
N PRO A 136 42.24 -9.73 -23.17
CA PRO A 136 42.16 -9.76 -24.62
C PRO A 136 43.26 -10.71 -25.08
N LYS A 137 42.87 -11.80 -25.74
CA LYS A 137 43.83 -12.65 -26.45
C LYS A 137 44.38 -11.72 -27.52
N ASN A 138 45.65 -11.35 -27.39
CA ASN A 138 46.35 -10.40 -28.23
C ASN A 138 46.07 -10.72 -29.72
N GLU A 139 45.05 -10.08 -30.29
CA GLU A 139 44.69 -10.24 -31.69
C GLU A 139 45.67 -9.32 -32.41
N LYS A 140 46.58 -9.93 -33.18
CA LYS A 140 47.69 -9.24 -33.82
C LYS A 140 47.12 -8.05 -34.59
N ARG A 141 47.54 -6.83 -34.21
CA ARG A 141 47.34 -5.63 -35.01
C ARG A 141 47.83 -5.94 -36.43
N LYS A 142 46.92 -5.84 -37.39
CA LYS A 142 47.21 -5.88 -38.81
C LYS A 142 47.18 -4.46 -39.34
#